data_AF-W7EDV2-F1
#
_entry.id   AF-W7EDV2-F1
#
_cell.length_a   1.000
_cell.length_b   1.000
_cell.length_c   1.000
_cell.angle_alpha   90.00
_cell.angle_beta   90.00
_cell.angle_gamma   90.00
#
_symmetry.space_group_name_H-M   'P 1'
#
loop_
_entity.id
_entity.type
_entity.pdbx_description
1 polymer ?
#
loop_
_entity_poly.entity_id
_entity_poly.type
_entity_poly.pdbx_seq_one_letter_code
_entity_poly.pdbx_strand_id
1 'polypeptide(L)'
;MASNSRTYGKKGSGQRKSSIHPLVNMQVTNDASMTDCGSENTFRPEASSPVVEEFETIAVRPTEVLDLETTSTVQLKSVVLPINPDFQVQAEDQAIRPSYNYGARLEMSYSYVAAAAFEEEKFDKHSAVDIGEPGYKLSAIMASMPFEVLRLIINSNLCKAIHDGNPELAKYHSEDAAWQQNSTGTNKSAAIYICHLVDKEHNAPTPQQCRKVIQRLRRYISGDPEYFKDAVALDNARNHRSSIEDIQNGRHHHLQGLIKRVQQIITFCTALEMRLSELDPDLIDVPLEKPLKYVGYSINVTARGAQHDKGGTSWFQQMALDAFRLEAPDAKFTFEGYTVCFMAHPHEVSVAESLIGVITGSMIETGGGFGVFQGGVQTTSARLPGLDDAARAVFWKQCDHWRNQNTPYNKNLDFDYKRMMETEEVQTPIDELDLELEELEKIYDEQCEQLEALKAEALKMNEQKRALIASTREKLNNLEQNMTDGFKKAGVLDIIQYLREETDASEKRLDEAHGGA
;
A
#
# COMPACT_ATOMS: atom_id res chain seq x y z
N MET A 1 -38.75 -6.08 29.64
CA MET A 1 -38.04 -7.37 29.59
C MET A 1 -36.75 -7.14 28.81
N ALA A 2 -35.52 -7.32 29.27
CA ALA A 2 -34.91 -7.40 30.59
C ALA A 2 -33.53 -6.72 30.44
N SER A 3 -33.16 -5.87 31.40
CA SER A 3 -31.89 -5.15 31.48
C SER A 3 -30.79 -6.03 32.07
N ASN A 4 -29.55 -5.91 31.60
CA ASN A 4 -28.38 -6.39 32.34
C ASN A 4 -27.28 -5.32 32.38
N SER A 5 -27.29 -4.58 33.49
CA SER A 5 -26.20 -3.77 33.99
C SER A 5 -25.21 -4.65 34.76
N ARG A 6 -23.90 -4.53 34.50
CA ARG A 6 -22.85 -5.06 35.39
C ARG A 6 -21.98 -3.92 35.91
N THR A 7 -22.09 -3.70 37.21
CA THR A 7 -21.20 -2.90 38.07
C THR A 7 -20.24 -3.83 38.81
N TYR A 8 -18.95 -3.49 38.80
CA TYR A 8 -17.91 -3.85 39.79
C TYR A 8 -16.94 -2.65 39.79
N GLY A 9 -16.37 -2.10 40.86
CA GLY A 9 -16.23 -2.49 42.26
C GLY A 9 -14.87 -1.93 42.72
N LYS A 10 -14.86 -0.83 43.47
CA LYS A 10 -13.65 -0.21 44.06
C LYS A 10 -13.11 -1.06 45.22
N LYS A 11 -11.78 -1.26 45.30
CA LYS A 11 -10.88 -0.95 46.45
C LYS A 11 -9.53 -1.69 46.31
N GLY A 12 -8.43 -0.99 46.61
CA GLY A 12 -7.11 -1.60 46.77
C GLY A 12 -5.98 -0.57 46.90
N SER A 13 -5.88 0.06 48.07
CA SER A 13 -4.75 0.90 48.46
C SER A 13 -3.53 0.03 48.81
N GLY A 14 -2.38 0.28 48.19
CA GLY A 14 -1.10 -0.33 48.55
C GLY A 14 0.03 0.69 48.43
N GLN A 15 0.48 1.22 49.57
CA GLN A 15 1.73 1.96 49.70
C GLN A 15 2.92 1.01 49.52
N ARG A 16 3.92 1.40 48.71
CA ARG A 16 5.31 0.96 48.91
C ARG A 16 6.24 2.16 48.80
N LYS A 17 7.14 2.25 49.79
CA LYS A 17 8.27 3.18 49.93
C LYS A 17 9.57 2.49 49.45
N SER A 18 10.58 3.34 49.22
CA SER A 18 12.03 3.11 49.05
C SER A 18 12.46 2.56 47.68
N SER A 19 13.53 3.04 47.02
CA SER A 19 14.70 3.84 47.43
C SER A 19 15.41 4.41 46.17
N ILE A 20 15.72 5.71 46.10
CA ILE A 20 17.08 6.35 46.17
C ILE A 20 18.02 5.87 45.01
N HIS A 21 18.09 6.58 43.86
CA HIS A 21 19.00 7.70 43.42
C HIS A 21 20.39 7.27 42.89
N PRO A 22 21.11 8.05 42.01
CA PRO A 22 20.75 9.36 41.43
C PRO A 22 20.97 9.55 39.90
N LEU A 23 20.14 10.43 39.34
CA LEU A 23 20.40 11.20 38.12
C LEU A 23 21.23 12.45 38.44
N VAL A 24 22.00 12.87 37.44
CA VAL A 24 22.93 14.01 37.40
C VAL A 24 22.19 15.35 37.50
N ASN A 25 22.71 16.23 38.37
CA ASN A 25 22.29 17.61 38.60
C ASN A 25 22.56 18.52 37.37
N MET A 26 21.56 19.27 36.93
CA MET A 26 21.78 20.62 36.38
C MET A 26 21.06 21.62 37.29
N GLN A 27 21.85 22.48 37.93
CA GLN A 27 21.37 23.54 38.81
C GLN A 27 20.79 24.70 37.97
N VAL A 28 19.53 25.03 38.26
CA VAL A 28 18.93 26.34 38.00
C VAL A 28 19.06 27.13 39.30
N THR A 29 19.68 28.31 39.25
CA THR A 29 19.61 29.29 40.33
C THR A 29 18.80 30.48 39.85
N ASN A 30 17.68 30.70 40.54
CA ASN A 30 16.99 31.99 40.60
C ASN A 30 17.59 32.73 41.78
N ASP A 31 17.94 34.00 41.61
CA ASP A 31 17.99 34.94 42.73
C ASP A 31 17.40 36.28 42.31
N ALA A 32 16.49 36.77 43.15
CA ALA A 32 15.83 38.05 43.04
C ALA A 32 16.57 39.07 43.92
N SER A 33 16.84 40.26 43.40
CA SER A 33 16.89 41.46 44.24
C SER A 33 16.60 42.72 43.42
N MET A 34 15.62 43.48 43.91
CA MET A 34 15.38 44.89 43.58
C MET A 34 16.35 45.76 44.39
N THR A 35 16.93 46.79 43.76
CA THR A 35 17.04 48.16 44.30
C THR A 35 17.50 49.15 43.22
N ASP A 36 17.27 50.42 43.53
CA ASP A 36 17.02 51.60 42.70
C ASP A 36 18.25 52.37 42.17
N CYS A 37 17.97 53.29 41.23
CA CYS A 37 18.64 54.55 40.86
C CYS A 37 20.15 54.62 40.52
N GLY A 38 20.44 54.84 39.22
CA GLY A 38 21.10 56.05 38.70
C GLY A 38 22.62 56.25 38.88
N SER A 39 23.38 56.22 37.77
CA SER A 39 24.33 57.27 37.34
C SER A 39 25.18 56.81 36.15
N GLU A 40 25.73 57.79 35.45
CA GLU A 40 26.40 57.78 34.15
C GLU A 40 27.68 56.91 34.02
N ASN A 41 28.02 56.72 32.75
CA ASN A 41 29.34 56.46 32.14
C ASN A 41 29.81 55.04 31.82
N THR A 42 29.74 54.78 30.50
CA THR A 42 30.75 54.17 29.63
C THR A 42 31.23 52.76 29.99
N PHE A 43 30.68 51.76 29.30
CA PHE A 43 31.47 50.69 28.67
C PHE A 43 30.61 50.00 27.59
N ARG A 44 31.14 49.88 26.37
CA ARG A 44 30.52 49.14 25.25
C ARG A 44 30.47 47.63 25.58
N PRO A 45 29.38 46.96 25.19
CA PRO A 45 29.52 45.70 24.47
C PRO A 45 28.73 45.71 23.16
N GLU A 46 29.27 44.97 22.20
CA GLU A 46 28.83 44.88 20.82
C GLU A 46 27.38 44.39 20.70
N ALA A 47 26.66 45.04 19.79
CA ALA A 47 25.29 44.72 19.44
C ALA A 47 25.22 43.37 18.71
N SER A 48 24.50 42.42 19.30
CA SER A 48 23.89 41.31 18.55
C SER A 48 22.58 41.83 17.94
N SER A 49 22.65 42.29 16.69
CA SER A 49 21.45 42.54 15.87
C SER A 49 20.75 41.22 15.53
N PRO A 50 19.41 41.19 15.49
CA PRO A 50 18.71 40.11 14.82
C PRO A 50 18.94 40.25 13.31
N VAL A 51 19.61 39.27 12.71
CA VAL A 51 19.69 39.14 11.25
C VAL A 51 18.32 38.69 10.77
N VAL A 52 17.48 39.65 10.39
CA VAL A 52 16.38 39.41 9.47
C VAL A 52 17.03 39.36 8.09
N GLU A 53 17.39 38.15 7.63
CA GLU A 53 17.78 37.94 6.24
C GLU A 53 16.54 38.17 5.37
N GLU A 54 16.42 39.37 4.79
CA GLU A 54 15.53 39.61 3.67
C GLU A 54 16.00 38.73 2.51
N PHE A 55 15.35 37.58 2.34
CA PHE A 55 15.61 36.68 1.23
C PHE A 55 15.09 37.33 -0.05
N GLU A 56 16.00 37.85 -0.88
CA GLU A 56 15.68 38.24 -2.24
C GLU A 56 15.06 37.05 -2.98
N THR A 57 13.81 37.21 -3.43
CA THR A 57 13.10 36.24 -4.26
C THR A 57 13.97 35.85 -5.46
N ILE A 58 14.32 34.56 -5.56
CA ILE A 58 15.06 33.99 -6.69
C ILE A 58 14.20 34.16 -7.95
N ALA A 59 14.44 35.24 -8.70
CA ALA A 59 13.77 35.53 -9.95
C ALA A 59 14.28 34.57 -11.04
N VAL A 60 13.63 33.42 -11.16
CA VAL A 60 13.83 32.53 -12.31
C VAL A 60 13.32 33.26 -13.56
N ARG A 61 14.18 33.42 -14.57
CA ARG A 61 13.83 34.08 -15.83
C ARG A 61 12.50 33.55 -16.38
N PRO A 62 11.60 34.41 -16.89
CA PRO A 62 10.38 33.97 -17.54
C PRO A 62 10.73 32.95 -18.63
N THR A 63 10.13 31.77 -18.55
CA THR A 63 10.21 30.79 -19.62
C THR A 63 9.60 31.43 -20.86
N GLU A 64 10.36 31.56 -21.94
CA GLU A 64 9.87 32.07 -23.22
C GLU A 64 8.59 31.33 -23.59
N VAL A 65 7.47 32.06 -23.57
CA VAL A 65 6.19 31.58 -24.08
C VAL A 65 6.35 31.54 -25.59
N LEU A 66 6.60 30.35 -26.13
CA LEU A 66 6.57 30.10 -27.57
C LEU A 66 5.18 30.45 -28.10
N ASP A 67 5.09 31.54 -28.86
CA ASP A 67 3.91 31.92 -29.63
C ASP A 67 3.60 30.84 -30.67
N LEU A 68 2.63 30.00 -30.34
CA LEU A 68 2.08 28.94 -31.20
C LEU A 68 0.95 29.50 -32.09
N GLU A 69 1.26 30.48 -32.95
CA GLU A 69 0.31 31.00 -33.96
C GLU A 69 0.61 30.52 -35.39
N THR A 70 1.11 29.29 -35.53
CA THR A 70 1.03 28.57 -36.80
C THR A 70 0.15 27.35 -36.63
N THR A 71 -1.09 27.42 -37.12
CA THR A 71 -1.97 26.26 -37.31
C THR A 71 -1.39 25.37 -38.42
N SER A 72 -0.24 24.76 -38.12
CA SER A 72 0.23 23.61 -38.87
C SER A 72 -0.85 22.53 -38.69
N THR A 73 -1.45 22.08 -39.78
CA THR A 73 -2.33 20.91 -39.78
C THR A 73 -1.51 19.73 -39.30
N VAL A 74 -1.55 19.46 -37.99
CA VAL A 74 -0.90 18.31 -37.37
C VAL A 74 -1.52 17.07 -38.01
N GLN A 75 -0.79 16.41 -38.90
CA GLN A 75 -1.21 15.12 -39.45
C GLN A 75 -1.28 14.13 -38.29
N LEU A 76 -2.50 13.78 -37.88
CA LEU A 76 -2.73 12.75 -36.89
C LEU A 76 -2.25 11.41 -37.46
N LYS A 77 -1.38 10.73 -36.71
CA LYS A 77 -0.98 9.35 -37.02
C LYS A 77 -2.18 8.43 -36.84
N SER A 78 -2.32 7.43 -37.70
CA SER A 78 -3.38 6.43 -37.59
C SER A 78 -2.99 5.30 -36.63
N VAL A 79 -3.99 4.71 -35.97
CA VAL A 79 -3.89 3.42 -35.26
C VAL A 79 -4.83 2.42 -35.92
N VAL A 80 -4.40 1.16 -36.06
CA VAL A 80 -5.21 0.10 -36.66
C VAL A 80 -6.16 -0.47 -35.61
N LEU A 81 -7.48 -0.43 -35.89
CA LEU A 81 -8.55 -1.02 -35.07
C LEU A 81 -9.42 -1.94 -35.95
N PRO A 82 -10.04 -3.02 -35.42
CA PRO A 82 -10.00 -3.48 -34.04
C PRO A 82 -8.59 -3.96 -33.65
N ILE A 83 -8.32 -3.89 -32.36
CA ILE A 83 -7.06 -4.35 -31.78
C ILE A 83 -7.00 -5.88 -31.65
N ASN A 84 -5.79 -6.42 -31.53
CA ASN A 84 -5.56 -7.84 -31.24
C ASN A 84 -6.25 -8.24 -29.91
N PRO A 85 -7.07 -9.30 -29.87
CA PRO A 85 -7.63 -9.85 -28.64
C PRO A 85 -6.59 -10.10 -27.53
N ASP A 86 -5.32 -10.38 -27.87
CA ASP A 86 -4.24 -10.54 -26.90
C ASP A 86 -4.05 -9.31 -26.00
N PHE A 87 -4.43 -8.11 -26.44
CA PHE A 87 -4.36 -6.92 -25.59
C PHE A 87 -5.37 -6.95 -24.44
N GLN A 88 -6.50 -7.66 -24.60
CA GLN A 88 -7.46 -7.86 -23.51
C GLN A 88 -6.84 -8.77 -22.44
N VAL A 89 -6.18 -9.85 -22.84
CA VAL A 89 -5.47 -10.75 -21.93
C VAL A 89 -4.34 -10.00 -21.20
N GLN A 90 -3.54 -9.21 -21.93
CA GLN A 90 -2.50 -8.38 -21.31
C GLN A 90 -3.07 -7.36 -20.33
N ALA A 91 -4.23 -6.77 -20.62
CA ALA A 91 -4.89 -5.82 -19.74
C ALA A 91 -5.45 -6.52 -18.49
N GLU A 92 -5.94 -7.74 -18.60
CA GLU A 92 -6.36 -8.58 -17.47
C GLU A 92 -5.15 -8.95 -16.59
N ASP A 93 -4.03 -9.33 -17.19
CA ASP A 93 -2.78 -9.62 -16.47
C ASP A 93 -2.18 -8.37 -15.79
N GLN A 94 -2.41 -7.18 -16.35
CA GLN A 94 -1.98 -5.89 -15.79
C GLN A 94 -2.95 -5.33 -14.75
N ALA A 95 -4.21 -5.78 -14.73
CA ALA A 95 -5.17 -5.30 -13.77
C ALA A 95 -4.83 -5.86 -12.38
N ILE A 96 -4.45 -4.98 -11.48
CA ILE A 96 -4.01 -5.34 -10.13
C ILE A 96 -5.04 -4.90 -9.09
N ARG A 97 -5.13 -5.69 -8.03
CA ARG A 97 -5.84 -5.29 -6.80
C ARG A 97 -4.79 -4.85 -5.78
N PRO A 98 -5.07 -3.80 -4.99
CA PRO A 98 -4.23 -3.50 -3.83
C PRO A 98 -4.11 -4.75 -2.96
N SER A 99 -2.89 -5.16 -2.66
CA SER A 99 -2.61 -6.35 -1.85
C SER A 99 -2.85 -6.07 -0.36
N TYR A 100 -2.85 -4.79 0.01
CA TYR A 100 -2.96 -4.34 1.39
C TYR A 100 -4.13 -3.38 1.60
N ASN A 101 -4.75 -3.48 2.79
CA ASN A 101 -5.61 -2.43 3.30
C ASN A 101 -4.74 -1.31 3.88
N TYR A 102 -4.30 -0.37 3.03
CA TYR A 102 -3.47 0.75 3.45
C TYR A 102 -4.11 1.62 4.53
N GLY A 103 -5.44 1.66 4.60
CA GLY A 103 -6.16 2.33 5.67
C GLY A 103 -5.89 1.70 7.04
N ALA A 104 -6.04 0.37 7.13
CA ALA A 104 -5.72 -0.36 8.36
C ALA A 104 -4.24 -0.26 8.74
N ARG A 105 -3.34 -0.26 7.75
CA ARG A 105 -1.90 -0.06 7.97
C ARG A 105 -1.59 1.35 8.51
N LEU A 106 -2.27 2.37 8.00
CA LEU A 106 -2.10 3.76 8.45
C LEU A 106 -2.47 3.93 9.93
N GLU A 107 -3.50 3.23 10.41
CA GLU A 107 -3.89 3.25 11.82
C GLU A 107 -2.82 2.64 12.75
N MET A 108 -1.96 1.76 12.20
CA MET A 108 -0.80 1.24 12.92
C MET A 108 0.32 2.29 12.94
N SER A 109 0.85 2.64 11.77
CA SER A 109 1.94 3.61 11.62
C SER A 109 2.21 3.95 10.15
N TYR A 110 2.96 5.02 9.86
CA TYR A 110 3.43 5.34 8.51
C TYR A 110 4.41 4.29 8.00
N SER A 111 5.28 3.78 8.87
CA SER A 111 6.23 2.71 8.53
C SER A 111 5.56 1.41 8.10
N TYR A 112 4.39 1.07 8.65
CA TYR A 112 3.58 -0.05 8.16
C TYR A 112 3.01 0.18 6.76
N VAL A 113 2.58 1.41 6.45
CA VAL A 113 2.15 1.78 5.10
C VAL A 113 3.32 1.74 4.13
N ALA A 114 4.48 2.24 4.54
CA ALA A 114 5.70 2.28 3.75
C ALA A 114 6.19 0.87 3.38
N ALA A 115 6.25 -0.04 4.35
CA ALA A 115 6.63 -1.43 4.11
C ALA A 115 5.67 -2.11 3.13
N ALA A 116 4.35 -1.98 3.35
CA ALA A 116 3.33 -2.54 2.46
C ALA A 116 3.41 -1.97 1.04
N ALA A 117 3.61 -0.66 0.89
CA ALA A 117 3.77 -0.03 -0.42
C ALA A 117 5.07 -0.50 -1.11
N PHE A 118 6.13 -0.70 -0.35
CA PHE A 118 7.41 -1.19 -0.86
C PHE A 118 7.34 -2.61 -1.41
N GLU A 119 6.64 -3.50 -0.70
CA GLU A 119 6.38 -4.87 -1.14
C GLU A 119 5.50 -4.91 -2.41
N GLU A 120 4.48 -4.05 -2.49
CA GLU A 120 3.53 -4.04 -3.61
C GLU A 120 4.13 -3.48 -4.91
N GLU A 121 4.73 -2.28 -4.87
CA GLU A 121 5.23 -1.59 -6.07
C GLU A 121 6.51 -2.24 -6.62
N LYS A 122 7.21 -3.03 -5.79
CA LYS A 122 8.56 -3.54 -6.07
C LYS A 122 9.44 -2.42 -6.64
N PHE A 123 9.42 -1.25 -5.99
CA PHE A 123 10.07 -0.01 -6.45
C PHE A 123 11.40 -0.33 -7.13
N ASP A 124 11.61 0.21 -8.35
CA ASP A 124 12.81 -0.05 -9.14
C ASP A 124 14.04 0.03 -8.22
N LYS A 125 14.82 -1.05 -8.21
CA LYS A 125 16.02 -1.14 -7.39
C LYS A 125 16.92 0.05 -7.63
N HIS A 126 16.97 0.64 -8.83
CA HIS A 126 17.76 1.86 -9.07
C HIS A 126 17.21 3.08 -8.35
N SER A 127 15.89 3.22 -8.23
CA SER A 127 15.26 4.28 -7.45
C SER A 127 15.36 4.03 -5.94
N ALA A 128 15.31 2.77 -5.51
CA ALA A 128 15.42 2.39 -4.10
C ALA A 128 16.87 2.36 -3.56
N VAL A 129 17.86 2.04 -4.41
CA VAL A 129 19.28 1.94 -4.03
C VAL A 129 19.87 3.29 -3.61
N ASP A 130 19.43 4.39 -4.22
CA ASP A 130 19.85 5.74 -3.82
C ASP A 130 19.17 6.23 -2.52
N ILE A 131 18.18 5.49 -2.03
CA ILE A 131 17.32 5.89 -0.90
C ILE A 131 17.79 5.27 0.43
N GLY A 132 18.75 4.34 0.47
CA GLY A 132 19.19 3.73 1.73
C GLY A 132 18.06 2.89 2.35
N GLU A 133 17.99 2.75 3.68
CA GLU A 133 16.92 2.00 4.37
C GLU A 133 15.52 2.51 3.94
N PRO A 134 14.77 1.74 3.12
CA PRO A 134 13.66 2.27 2.35
C PRO A 134 12.45 2.65 3.23
N GLY A 135 12.27 2.01 4.39
CA GLY A 135 11.14 2.25 5.28
C GLY A 135 11.09 3.68 5.82
N TYR A 136 12.18 4.15 6.44
CA TYR A 136 12.20 5.46 7.12
C TYR A 136 11.94 6.64 6.18
N LYS A 137 12.51 6.61 4.97
CA LYS A 137 12.35 7.73 4.01
C LYS A 137 10.94 7.79 3.41
N LEU A 138 10.30 6.64 3.17
CA LEU A 138 8.90 6.60 2.76
C LEU A 138 7.98 7.14 3.86
N SER A 139 8.24 6.76 5.12
CA SER A 139 7.51 7.29 6.28
C SER A 139 7.68 8.81 6.42
N ALA A 140 8.87 9.35 6.14
CA ALA A 140 9.12 10.78 6.17
C ALA A 140 8.28 11.55 5.12
N ILE A 141 8.13 11.02 3.91
CA ILE A 141 7.24 11.62 2.91
C ILE A 141 5.81 11.65 3.46
N MET A 142 5.33 10.56 4.07
CA MET A 142 4.00 10.52 4.64
C MET A 142 3.82 11.44 5.86
N ALA A 143 4.84 11.55 6.71
CA ALA A 143 4.82 12.42 7.86
C ALA A 143 4.63 13.90 7.48
N SER A 144 5.03 14.29 6.27
CA SER A 144 4.83 15.67 5.76
C SER A 144 3.37 16.02 5.48
N MET A 145 2.48 15.03 5.48
CA MET A 145 1.04 15.20 5.26
C MET A 145 0.30 15.30 6.59
N PRO A 146 -0.70 16.18 6.72
CA PRO A 146 -1.65 16.08 7.83
C PRO A 146 -2.29 14.70 7.86
N PHE A 147 -2.34 14.07 9.04
CA PHE A 147 -2.86 12.69 9.18
C PHE A 147 -4.26 12.55 8.58
N GLU A 148 -5.13 13.54 8.80
CA GLU A 148 -6.49 13.53 8.24
C GLU A 148 -6.50 13.63 6.71
N VAL A 149 -5.61 14.41 6.11
CA VAL A 149 -5.44 14.46 4.64
C VAL A 149 -5.01 13.08 4.13
N LEU A 150 -3.98 12.48 4.73
CA LEU A 150 -3.49 11.15 4.34
C LEU A 150 -4.58 10.07 4.47
N ARG A 151 -5.31 10.07 5.59
CA ARG A 151 -6.42 9.15 5.84
C ARG A 151 -7.51 9.27 4.78
N LEU A 152 -7.90 10.50 4.42
CA LEU A 152 -8.94 10.74 3.42
C LEU A 152 -8.49 10.42 1.99
N ILE A 153 -7.22 10.64 1.63
CA ILE A 153 -6.76 10.25 0.29
C ILE A 153 -6.65 8.73 0.12
N ILE A 154 -6.35 7.98 1.19
CA ILE A 154 -6.30 6.51 1.16
C ILE A 154 -7.70 5.90 1.23
N ASN A 155 -8.56 6.39 2.13
CA ASN A 155 -9.81 5.70 2.47
C ASN A 155 -11.08 6.37 1.95
N SER A 156 -11.05 7.63 1.53
CA SER A 156 -12.29 8.38 1.29
C SER A 156 -12.16 9.45 0.20
N ASN A 157 -13.03 10.46 0.29
CA ASN A 157 -13.13 11.61 -0.60
C ASN A 157 -12.67 12.90 0.10
N LEU A 158 -11.39 13.23 -0.05
CA LEU A 158 -10.80 14.47 0.47
C LEU A 158 -11.56 15.72 0.00
N CYS A 159 -11.90 15.80 -1.28
CA CYS A 159 -12.60 16.94 -1.87
C CYS A 159 -13.92 17.20 -1.15
N LYS A 160 -14.77 16.18 -1.04
CA LYS A 160 -16.04 16.28 -0.31
C LYS A 160 -15.85 16.70 1.15
N ALA A 161 -14.88 16.12 1.86
CA ALA A 161 -14.63 16.47 3.26
C ALA A 161 -14.23 17.94 3.44
N ILE A 162 -13.48 18.53 2.49
CA ILE A 162 -13.13 19.96 2.51
C ILE A 162 -14.38 20.81 2.32
N HIS A 163 -15.20 20.52 1.31
CA HIS A 163 -16.42 21.29 1.00
C HIS A 163 -17.53 21.12 2.05
N ASP A 164 -17.61 19.96 2.70
CA ASP A 164 -18.50 19.71 3.83
C ASP A 164 -18.02 20.43 5.12
N GLY A 165 -16.87 21.13 5.07
CA GLY A 165 -16.38 21.98 6.16
C GLY A 165 -15.68 21.23 7.28
N ASN A 166 -14.95 20.15 6.98
CA ASN A 166 -14.18 19.41 7.99
C ASN A 166 -13.18 20.36 8.70
N PRO A 167 -13.30 20.56 10.04
CA PRO A 167 -12.52 21.55 10.77
C PRO A 167 -11.02 21.21 10.86
N GLU A 168 -10.66 19.93 10.74
CA GLU A 168 -9.25 19.52 10.73
C GLU A 168 -8.58 19.84 9.38
N LEU A 169 -9.35 19.89 8.29
CA LEU A 169 -8.86 20.24 6.96
C LEU A 169 -8.84 21.74 6.71
N ALA A 170 -9.75 22.50 7.34
CA ALA A 170 -9.83 23.95 7.21
C ALA A 170 -8.50 24.64 7.54
N LYS A 171 -7.73 24.09 8.50
CA LYS A 171 -6.40 24.59 8.90
C LYS A 171 -5.35 24.57 7.77
N TYR A 172 -5.55 23.77 6.74
CA TYR A 172 -4.60 23.57 5.64
C TYR A 172 -5.13 24.06 4.30
N HIS A 173 -6.45 24.02 4.10
CA HIS A 173 -7.07 24.32 2.80
C HIS A 173 -7.92 25.59 2.78
N SER A 174 -7.99 26.35 3.88
CA SER A 174 -8.54 27.71 3.82
C SER A 174 -7.64 28.63 2.98
N GLU A 175 -8.21 29.68 2.40
CA GLU A 175 -7.47 30.63 1.54
C GLU A 175 -6.31 31.31 2.28
N ASP A 176 -6.44 31.49 3.60
CA ASP A 176 -5.46 32.12 4.48
C ASP A 176 -4.46 31.12 5.10
N ALA A 177 -4.67 29.81 4.93
CA ALA A 177 -3.74 28.81 5.46
C ALA A 177 -2.37 28.92 4.76
N ALA A 178 -1.29 28.89 5.54
CA ALA A 178 0.09 28.91 5.02
C ALA A 178 0.31 27.81 3.96
N TRP A 179 -0.30 26.63 4.18
CA TRP A 179 -0.29 25.51 3.24
C TRP A 179 -0.87 25.89 1.88
N GLN A 180 -2.08 26.44 1.83
CA GLN A 180 -2.73 26.87 0.59
C GLN A 180 -2.01 28.05 -0.07
N GLN A 181 -1.53 29.01 0.72
CA GLN A 181 -0.75 30.14 0.21
C GLN A 181 0.57 29.69 -0.44
N ASN A 182 1.23 28.68 0.10
CA ASN A 182 2.44 28.12 -0.51
C ASN A 182 2.14 27.32 -1.80
N SER A 183 0.96 26.70 -1.89
CA SER A 183 0.51 26.00 -3.11
C SER A 183 0.07 26.93 -4.25
N THR A 184 -0.53 28.07 -3.89
CA THR A 184 -1.15 29.01 -4.85
C THR A 184 -0.35 30.29 -5.10
N GLY A 185 0.57 30.61 -4.20
CA GLY A 185 1.35 31.83 -4.26
C GLY A 185 2.45 31.83 -5.31
N THR A 186 3.22 32.91 -5.30
CA THR A 186 4.42 33.06 -6.14
C THR A 186 5.58 32.17 -5.67
N ASN A 187 5.51 31.67 -4.45
CA ASN A 187 6.51 30.78 -3.88
C ASN A 187 6.46 29.44 -4.61
N LYS A 188 7.56 29.09 -5.26
CA LYS A 188 7.71 27.77 -5.88
C LYS A 188 8.03 26.79 -4.78
N SER A 189 7.16 25.80 -4.60
CA SER A 189 7.36 24.73 -3.63
C SER A 189 7.14 23.39 -4.31
N ALA A 190 8.09 22.49 -4.11
CA ALA A 190 8.03 21.13 -4.62
C ALA A 190 6.95 20.35 -3.86
N ALA A 191 5.92 19.89 -4.57
CA ALA A 191 4.77 19.28 -3.92
C ALA A 191 4.10 18.18 -4.75
N ILE A 192 3.53 17.20 -4.06
CA ILE A 192 2.59 16.23 -4.60
C ILE A 192 1.18 16.81 -4.47
N TYR A 193 0.43 16.75 -5.57
CA TYR A 193 -0.98 17.10 -5.62
C TYR A 193 -1.81 15.91 -6.12
N ILE A 194 -3.08 15.90 -5.73
CA ILE A 194 -4.06 14.91 -6.17
C ILE A 194 -5.24 15.63 -6.81
N CYS A 195 -5.58 15.23 -8.04
CA CYS A 195 -6.78 15.67 -8.74
C CYS A 195 -7.87 14.61 -8.60
N HIS A 196 -8.97 14.96 -7.93
CA HIS A 196 -10.12 14.10 -7.72
C HIS A 196 -11.15 14.32 -8.82
N LEU A 197 -11.63 13.26 -9.47
CA LEU A 197 -12.80 13.33 -10.34
C LEU A 197 -14.07 13.37 -9.48
N VAL A 198 -14.77 14.50 -9.52
CA VAL A 198 -15.98 14.74 -8.73
C VAL A 198 -17.05 15.47 -9.53
N ASP A 199 -18.31 15.33 -9.13
CA ASP A 199 -19.44 16.10 -9.66
C ASP A 199 -19.52 17.51 -9.04
N LYS A 200 -20.53 18.30 -9.45
CA LYS A 200 -20.76 19.65 -8.92
C LYS A 200 -21.12 19.71 -7.42
N GLU A 201 -21.47 18.57 -6.82
CA GLU A 201 -21.70 18.40 -5.38
C GLU A 201 -20.50 17.76 -4.67
N HIS A 202 -19.35 17.68 -5.35
CA HIS A 202 -18.09 17.12 -4.88
C HIS A 202 -18.14 15.61 -4.58
N ASN A 203 -19.16 14.91 -5.07
CA ASN A 203 -19.26 13.46 -4.96
C ASN A 203 -18.44 12.77 -6.05
N ALA A 204 -17.90 11.59 -5.73
CA ALA A 204 -17.32 10.73 -6.75
C ALA A 204 -18.38 10.22 -7.73
N PRO A 205 -17.99 9.73 -8.92
CA PRO A 205 -18.90 9.02 -9.78
C PRO A 205 -19.51 7.79 -9.09
N THR A 206 -20.75 7.45 -9.45
CA THR A 206 -21.41 6.20 -9.04
C THR A 206 -20.90 5.02 -9.85
N PRO A 207 -20.98 3.77 -9.34
CA PRO A 207 -20.69 2.57 -10.12
C PRO A 207 -21.44 2.48 -11.45
N GLN A 208 -22.71 2.92 -11.50
CA GLN A 208 -23.49 2.94 -12.74
C GLN A 208 -22.89 3.91 -13.78
N GLN A 209 -22.51 5.12 -13.38
CA GLN A 209 -21.86 6.08 -14.27
C GLN A 209 -20.51 5.55 -14.77
N CYS A 210 -19.71 4.94 -13.90
CA CYS A 210 -18.44 4.31 -14.29
C CYS A 210 -18.64 3.21 -15.34
N ARG A 211 -19.65 2.35 -15.20
CA ARG A 211 -19.97 1.30 -16.20
C ARG A 211 -20.32 1.88 -17.56
N LYS A 212 -21.09 2.99 -17.61
CA LYS A 212 -21.39 3.70 -18.86
C LYS A 212 -20.13 4.27 -19.51
N VAL A 213 -19.23 4.85 -18.71
CA VAL A 213 -17.94 5.34 -19.21
C VAL A 213 -17.08 4.20 -19.75
N ILE A 214 -16.99 3.06 -19.07
CA ILE A 214 -16.29 1.86 -19.58
C ILE A 214 -16.83 1.48 -20.97
N GLN A 215 -18.16 1.42 -21.12
CA GLN A 215 -18.77 1.10 -22.41
C GLN A 215 -18.41 2.12 -23.50
N ARG A 216 -18.48 3.43 -23.20
CA ARG A 216 -18.08 4.49 -24.15
C ARG A 216 -16.61 4.36 -24.55
N LEU A 217 -15.71 4.14 -23.59
CA LEU A 217 -14.27 4.01 -23.86
C LEU A 217 -13.97 2.76 -24.69
N ARG A 218 -14.62 1.63 -24.42
CA ARG A 218 -14.48 0.40 -25.25
C ARG A 218 -15.01 0.61 -26.67
N ARG A 219 -16.16 1.26 -26.83
CA ARG A 219 -16.72 1.65 -28.15
C ARG A 219 -15.75 2.55 -28.92
N TYR A 220 -15.14 3.51 -28.24
CA TYR A 220 -14.17 4.44 -28.83
C TYR A 220 -12.95 3.74 -29.45
N ILE A 221 -12.46 2.66 -28.83
CA ILE A 221 -11.30 1.88 -29.33
C ILE A 221 -11.68 0.62 -30.11
N SER A 222 -12.97 0.40 -30.38
CA SER A 222 -13.45 -0.86 -30.99
C SER A 222 -13.08 -0.99 -32.47
N GLY A 223 -13.00 0.12 -33.22
CA GLY A 223 -12.92 0.10 -34.69
C GLY A 223 -14.22 -0.30 -35.39
N ASP A 224 -15.31 -0.51 -34.64
CA ASP A 224 -16.61 -0.89 -35.20
C ASP A 224 -17.31 0.34 -35.82
N PRO A 225 -17.73 0.28 -37.09
CA PRO A 225 -18.45 1.36 -37.74
C PRO A 225 -19.72 1.84 -37.04
N GLU A 226 -20.40 0.98 -36.26
CA GLU A 226 -21.59 1.36 -35.50
C GLU A 226 -21.28 2.44 -34.44
N TYR A 227 -20.05 2.46 -33.93
CA TYR A 227 -19.63 3.35 -32.85
C TYR A 227 -18.83 4.57 -33.29
N PHE A 228 -18.64 4.81 -34.60
CA PHE A 228 -17.88 5.98 -35.07
C PHE A 228 -18.48 7.32 -34.62
N LYS A 229 -19.81 7.41 -34.50
CA LYS A 229 -20.46 8.63 -33.98
C LYS A 229 -20.14 8.86 -32.51
N ASP A 230 -20.11 7.80 -31.70
CA ASP A 230 -19.73 7.88 -30.29
C ASP A 230 -18.26 8.33 -30.15
N ALA A 231 -17.40 7.82 -31.03
CA ALA A 231 -15.99 8.20 -31.05
C ALA A 231 -15.76 9.66 -31.46
N VAL A 232 -16.45 10.13 -32.50
CA VAL A 232 -16.44 11.54 -32.90
C VAL A 232 -16.96 12.44 -31.78
N ALA A 233 -18.02 12.03 -31.09
CA ALA A 233 -18.57 12.80 -29.97
C ALA A 233 -17.55 12.94 -28.82
N LEU A 234 -16.82 11.86 -28.50
CA LEU A 234 -15.76 11.90 -27.49
C LEU A 234 -14.61 12.80 -27.92
N ASP A 235 -14.07 12.61 -29.12
CA ASP A 235 -12.98 13.44 -29.65
C ASP A 235 -13.35 14.92 -29.67
N ASN A 236 -14.59 15.26 -30.01
CA ASN A 236 -15.02 16.66 -30.16
C ASN A 236 -15.60 17.30 -28.90
N ALA A 237 -15.58 16.62 -27.75
CA ALA A 237 -16.12 17.13 -26.49
C ALA A 237 -15.51 18.48 -26.05
N ARG A 238 -14.28 18.79 -26.51
CA ARG A 238 -13.55 20.04 -26.24
C ARG A 238 -13.31 20.92 -27.47
N ASN A 239 -14.22 20.86 -28.44
CA ASN A 239 -14.11 21.60 -29.71
C ASN A 239 -12.93 21.19 -30.59
N HIS A 240 -12.48 19.94 -30.49
CA HIS A 240 -11.68 19.35 -31.56
C HIS A 240 -12.53 19.19 -32.83
N ARG A 241 -11.88 18.83 -33.95
CA ARG A 241 -12.51 18.76 -35.27
C ARG A 241 -12.32 17.39 -35.92
N SER A 242 -12.40 16.31 -35.14
CA SER A 242 -12.39 14.95 -35.68
C SER A 242 -13.68 14.70 -36.46
N SER A 243 -13.56 14.13 -37.65
CA SER A 243 -14.68 13.69 -38.48
C SER A 243 -14.87 12.17 -38.41
N ILE A 244 -16.00 11.66 -38.91
CA ILE A 244 -16.20 10.21 -39.06
C ILE A 244 -15.11 9.60 -39.95
N GLU A 245 -14.71 10.31 -41.01
CA GLU A 245 -13.63 9.89 -41.90
C GLU A 245 -12.29 9.79 -41.16
N ASP A 246 -12.01 10.69 -40.20
CA ASP A 246 -10.81 10.58 -39.37
C ASP A 246 -10.82 9.32 -38.53
N ILE A 247 -11.93 9.03 -37.83
CA ILE A 247 -12.10 7.82 -37.04
C ILE A 247 -11.97 6.55 -37.91
N GLN A 248 -12.61 6.54 -39.08
CA GLN A 248 -12.51 5.44 -40.07
C GLN A 248 -11.07 5.15 -40.48
N ASN A 249 -10.25 6.19 -40.60
CA ASN A 249 -8.84 6.09 -40.96
C ASN A 249 -7.92 5.91 -39.74
N GLY A 250 -8.48 5.63 -38.55
CA GLY A 250 -7.73 5.43 -37.32
C GLY A 250 -7.10 6.72 -36.74
N ARG A 251 -7.51 7.90 -37.22
CA ARG A 251 -7.00 9.22 -36.79
C ARG A 251 -7.79 9.77 -35.61
N HIS A 252 -7.70 9.08 -34.48
CA HIS A 252 -8.34 9.46 -33.23
C HIS A 252 -7.53 10.55 -32.49
N HIS A 253 -8.19 11.62 -32.02
CA HIS A 253 -7.52 12.72 -31.33
C HIS A 253 -6.81 12.25 -30.06
N HIS A 254 -7.50 11.49 -29.19
CA HIS A 254 -6.89 11.06 -27.94
C HIS A 254 -5.91 9.89 -28.11
N LEU A 255 -5.94 9.14 -29.22
CA LEU A 255 -4.99 8.05 -29.45
C LEU A 255 -3.69 8.54 -30.11
N GLN A 256 -3.75 9.58 -30.95
CA GLN A 256 -2.59 10.14 -31.66
C GLN A 256 -1.76 9.08 -32.41
N GLY A 257 -2.42 8.01 -32.89
CA GLY A 257 -1.78 6.88 -33.56
C GLY A 257 -0.91 5.98 -32.65
N LEU A 258 -1.04 6.09 -31.34
CA LEU A 258 -0.25 5.34 -30.37
C LEU A 258 -1.03 4.12 -29.87
N ILE A 259 -0.60 2.91 -30.26
CA ILE A 259 -1.19 1.66 -29.77
C ILE A 259 -1.13 1.53 -28.24
N LYS A 260 -0.08 2.08 -27.62
CA LYS A 260 0.08 2.11 -26.16
C LYS A 260 -1.09 2.81 -25.45
N ARG A 261 -1.66 3.87 -26.05
CA ARG A 261 -2.83 4.56 -25.48
C ARG A 261 -4.07 3.68 -25.53
N VAL A 262 -4.21 2.86 -26.57
CA VAL A 262 -5.29 1.88 -26.65
C VAL A 262 -5.14 0.83 -25.54
N GLN A 263 -3.94 0.27 -25.37
CA GLN A 263 -3.66 -0.67 -24.27
C GLN A 263 -4.02 -0.06 -22.90
N GLN A 264 -3.58 1.17 -22.64
CA GLN A 264 -3.88 1.88 -21.38
C GLN A 264 -5.39 2.06 -21.15
N ILE A 265 -6.18 2.29 -22.20
CA ILE A 265 -7.65 2.37 -22.10
C ILE A 265 -8.25 1.02 -21.70
N ILE A 266 -7.79 -0.09 -22.31
CA ILE A 266 -8.27 -1.43 -22.00
C ILE A 266 -7.92 -1.78 -20.55
N THR A 267 -6.66 -1.59 -20.15
CA THR A 267 -6.17 -1.85 -18.78
C THR A 267 -7.03 -1.09 -17.76
N PHE A 268 -7.28 0.20 -17.97
CA PHE A 268 -8.18 0.98 -17.12
C PHE A 268 -9.59 0.41 -17.07
N CYS A 269 -10.20 0.10 -18.23
CA CYS A 269 -11.56 -0.40 -18.30
C CYS A 269 -11.71 -1.74 -17.58
N THR A 270 -10.76 -2.66 -17.80
CA THR A 270 -10.72 -3.98 -17.16
C THR A 270 -10.54 -3.86 -15.65
N ALA A 271 -9.55 -3.09 -15.20
CA ALA A 271 -9.30 -2.91 -13.78
C ALA A 271 -10.46 -2.21 -13.04
N LEU A 272 -11.06 -1.19 -13.65
CA LEU A 272 -12.22 -0.52 -13.08
C LEU A 272 -13.43 -1.47 -13.04
N GLU A 273 -13.67 -2.27 -14.07
CA GLU A 273 -14.74 -3.28 -14.07
C GLU A 273 -14.55 -4.32 -12.96
N MET A 274 -13.31 -4.80 -12.78
CA MET A 274 -12.96 -5.69 -11.67
C MET A 274 -13.30 -5.04 -10.33
N ARG A 275 -12.83 -3.80 -10.08
CA ARG A 275 -13.12 -3.05 -8.86
C ARG A 275 -14.63 -2.88 -8.61
N LEU A 276 -15.40 -2.58 -9.65
CA LEU A 276 -16.84 -2.36 -9.53
C LEU A 276 -17.64 -3.65 -9.30
N SER A 277 -17.09 -4.81 -9.67
CA SER A 277 -17.75 -6.11 -9.46
C SER A 277 -17.65 -6.63 -8.03
N GLU A 278 -16.75 -6.06 -7.22
CA GLU A 278 -16.58 -6.36 -5.79
C GLU A 278 -17.51 -5.57 -4.88
N LEU A 279 -18.13 -4.51 -5.41
CA LEU A 279 -19.04 -3.66 -4.65
C LEU A 279 -20.38 -4.37 -4.45
N ASP A 280 -20.99 -4.12 -3.28
CA ASP A 280 -22.36 -4.55 -3.00
C ASP A 280 -23.31 -3.99 -4.09
N PRO A 281 -24.18 -4.82 -4.70
CA PRO A 281 -25.17 -4.38 -5.68
C PRO A 281 -26.04 -3.20 -5.22
N ASP A 282 -26.28 -3.05 -3.91
CA ASP A 282 -27.08 -1.95 -3.35
C ASP A 282 -26.38 -0.58 -3.45
N LEU A 283 -25.07 -0.57 -3.74
CA LEU A 283 -24.27 0.66 -3.91
C LEU A 283 -24.18 1.14 -5.36
N ILE A 284 -24.93 0.54 -6.29
CA ILE A 284 -24.86 0.82 -7.74
C ILE A 284 -25.02 2.31 -8.11
N ASP A 285 -25.90 3.01 -7.38
CA ASP A 285 -26.23 4.42 -7.58
C ASP A 285 -25.71 5.32 -6.43
N VAL A 286 -24.89 4.77 -5.54
CA VAL A 286 -24.23 5.51 -4.47
C VAL A 286 -22.86 5.98 -4.97
N PRO A 287 -22.46 7.25 -4.74
CA PRO A 287 -21.12 7.72 -5.07
C PRO A 287 -20.04 6.81 -4.49
N LEU A 288 -19.00 6.52 -5.28
CA LEU A 288 -17.85 5.76 -4.78
C LEU A 288 -17.25 6.45 -3.54
N GLU A 289 -16.99 5.69 -2.48
CA GLU A 289 -16.35 6.23 -1.27
C GLU A 289 -14.98 6.85 -1.59
N LYS A 290 -14.23 6.20 -2.48
CA LYS A 290 -12.92 6.66 -2.98
C LYS A 290 -13.08 7.13 -4.43
N PRO A 291 -12.98 8.46 -4.70
CA PRO A 291 -13.02 9.01 -6.06
C PRO A 291 -11.95 8.41 -6.96
N LEU A 292 -12.14 8.50 -8.28
CA LEU A 292 -11.06 8.26 -9.24
C LEU A 292 -10.09 9.44 -9.18
N LYS A 293 -8.79 9.16 -9.09
CA LYS A 293 -7.78 10.19 -8.78
C LYS A 293 -6.63 10.22 -9.78
N TYR A 294 -5.97 11.35 -9.90
CA TYR A 294 -4.67 11.48 -10.53
C TYR A 294 -3.69 12.04 -9.50
N VAL A 295 -2.54 11.40 -9.35
CA VAL A 295 -1.44 11.88 -8.51
C VAL A 295 -0.38 12.48 -9.41
N GLY A 296 0.15 13.65 -9.04
CA GLY A 296 1.24 14.26 -9.77
C GLY A 296 2.12 15.13 -8.90
N TYR A 297 3.33 15.39 -9.41
CA TYR A 297 4.30 16.30 -8.84
C TYR A 297 4.37 17.64 -9.59
N SER A 298 4.59 18.73 -8.87
CA SER A 298 4.99 20.01 -9.46
C SER A 298 5.74 20.89 -8.47
N ILE A 299 6.61 21.76 -8.99
CA ILE A 299 7.20 22.90 -8.25
C ILE A 299 6.29 24.15 -8.27
N ASN A 300 5.24 24.11 -9.08
CA ASN A 300 4.19 25.12 -9.17
C ASN A 300 2.88 24.41 -9.49
N VAL A 301 2.15 24.02 -8.44
CA VAL A 301 0.92 23.22 -8.56
C VAL A 301 -0.17 24.00 -9.30
N THR A 302 -0.28 25.31 -9.07
CA THR A 302 -1.28 26.16 -9.74
C THR A 302 -1.07 26.25 -11.24
N ALA A 303 0.15 26.54 -11.69
CA ALA A 303 0.47 26.56 -13.11
C ALA A 303 0.25 25.18 -13.75
N ARG A 304 0.53 24.10 -13.00
CA ARG A 304 0.31 22.74 -13.46
C ARG A 304 -1.18 22.40 -13.58
N GLY A 305 -2.02 22.82 -12.63
CA GLY A 305 -3.47 22.71 -12.71
C GLY A 305 -4.02 23.38 -13.97
N ALA A 306 -3.61 24.62 -14.24
CA ALA A 306 -4.00 25.33 -15.47
C ALA A 306 -3.52 24.63 -16.76
N GLN A 307 -2.38 23.92 -16.73
CA GLN A 307 -1.94 23.09 -17.85
C GLN A 307 -2.81 21.83 -18.03
N HIS A 308 -3.23 21.21 -16.93
CA HIS A 308 -4.14 20.08 -16.95
C HIS A 308 -5.48 20.46 -17.55
N ASP A 309 -6.05 21.60 -17.16
CA ASP A 309 -7.33 22.09 -17.70
C ASP A 309 -7.30 22.30 -19.22
N LYS A 310 -6.14 22.74 -19.74
CA LYS A 310 -5.88 22.89 -21.17
C LYS A 310 -5.63 21.56 -21.90
N GLY A 311 -5.43 20.47 -21.17
CA GLY A 311 -5.32 19.10 -21.68
C GLY A 311 -3.99 18.70 -22.33
N GLY A 312 -2.96 19.53 -22.25
CA GLY A 312 -1.69 19.28 -22.93
C GLY A 312 -0.84 18.13 -22.35
N THR A 313 -0.94 17.87 -21.05
CA THR A 313 -0.02 16.98 -20.30
C THR A 313 -0.69 15.78 -19.65
N SER A 314 -2.01 15.64 -19.76
CA SER A 314 -2.80 14.58 -19.11
C SER A 314 -3.91 14.06 -20.03
N TRP A 315 -3.50 13.55 -21.19
CA TRP A 315 -4.41 13.15 -22.26
C TRP A 315 -5.50 12.17 -21.79
N PHE A 316 -5.14 11.17 -20.96
CA PHE A 316 -6.07 10.13 -20.52
C PHE A 316 -7.07 10.66 -19.50
N GLN A 317 -6.57 11.43 -18.53
CA GLN A 317 -7.39 12.14 -17.55
C GLN A 317 -8.47 12.99 -18.25
N GLN A 318 -8.10 13.77 -19.27
CA GLN A 318 -9.07 14.61 -19.99
C GLN A 318 -10.06 13.79 -20.83
N MET A 319 -9.59 12.76 -21.53
CA MET A 319 -10.47 11.86 -22.28
C MET A 319 -11.50 11.18 -21.36
N ALA A 320 -11.07 10.71 -20.19
CA ALA A 320 -11.97 10.10 -19.21
C ALA A 320 -13.02 11.12 -18.71
N LEU A 321 -12.60 12.34 -18.36
CA LEU A 321 -13.52 13.42 -17.96
C LEU A 321 -14.55 13.74 -19.05
N ASP A 322 -14.12 13.79 -20.30
CA ASP A 322 -15.01 14.05 -21.42
C ASP A 322 -16.01 12.90 -21.61
N ALA A 323 -15.58 11.65 -21.43
CA ALA A 323 -16.48 10.50 -21.42
C ALA A 323 -17.50 10.58 -20.26
N PHE A 324 -17.08 10.96 -19.04
CA PHE A 324 -17.99 11.17 -17.91
C PHE A 324 -19.02 12.27 -18.20
N ARG A 325 -18.60 13.39 -18.81
CA ARG A 325 -19.51 14.49 -19.18
C ARG A 325 -20.51 14.10 -20.26
N LEU A 326 -20.13 13.23 -21.19
CA LEU A 326 -21.05 12.72 -22.21
C LEU A 326 -22.05 11.72 -21.64
N GLU A 327 -21.64 10.86 -20.71
CA GLU A 327 -22.51 9.83 -20.11
C GLU A 327 -23.37 10.34 -18.94
N ALA A 328 -22.98 11.44 -18.31
CA ALA A 328 -23.66 12.06 -17.18
C ALA A 328 -23.59 13.60 -17.25
N PRO A 329 -24.22 14.23 -18.25
CA PRO A 329 -24.12 15.68 -18.49
C PRO A 329 -24.61 16.52 -17.30
N ASP A 330 -25.62 16.05 -16.57
CA ASP A 330 -26.23 16.79 -15.45
C ASP A 330 -25.36 16.80 -14.18
N ALA A 331 -24.43 15.84 -14.05
CA ALA A 331 -23.50 15.75 -12.94
C ALA A 331 -22.39 16.82 -13.03
N LYS A 332 -22.07 17.28 -14.25
CA LYS A 332 -21.04 18.31 -14.51
C LYS A 332 -19.69 17.95 -13.89
N PHE A 333 -19.23 16.72 -14.10
CA PHE A 333 -17.94 16.26 -13.60
C PHE A 333 -16.79 17.23 -13.91
N THR A 334 -15.87 17.36 -12.95
CA THR A 334 -14.65 18.18 -12.99
C THR A 334 -13.51 17.45 -12.26
N PHE A 335 -12.28 17.92 -12.49
CA PHE A 335 -11.16 17.56 -11.63
C PHE A 335 -10.91 18.67 -10.62
N GLU A 336 -10.87 18.32 -9.34
CA GLU A 336 -10.50 19.24 -8.26
C GLU A 336 -9.16 18.82 -7.67
N GLY A 337 -8.18 19.72 -7.73
CA GLY A 337 -6.79 19.47 -7.36
C GLY A 337 -6.42 20.04 -5.99
N TYR A 338 -5.79 19.23 -5.14
CA TYR A 338 -5.29 19.64 -3.83
C TYR A 338 -3.82 19.26 -3.66
N THR A 339 -3.01 20.16 -3.12
CA THR A 339 -1.68 19.81 -2.62
C THR A 339 -1.81 19.00 -1.34
N VAL A 340 -1.23 17.79 -1.33
CA VAL A 340 -1.35 16.86 -0.20
C VAL A 340 -0.02 16.64 0.52
N CYS A 341 1.11 16.87 -0.14
CA CYS A 341 2.43 16.66 0.46
C CYS A 341 3.48 17.62 -0.10
N PHE A 342 4.29 18.22 0.78
CA PHE A 342 5.42 19.06 0.38
C PHE A 342 6.73 18.29 0.50
N MET A 343 7.56 18.38 -0.54
CA MET A 343 8.85 17.71 -0.66
C MET A 343 9.97 18.65 -0.19
N ALA A 344 10.97 18.11 0.49
CA ALA A 344 12.14 18.85 0.94
C ALA A 344 13.41 18.52 0.16
N HIS A 345 13.42 17.42 -0.59
CA HIS A 345 14.60 16.98 -1.31
C HIS A 345 14.27 16.38 -2.68
N PRO A 346 15.12 16.55 -3.71
CA PRO A 346 14.84 16.03 -5.06
C PRO A 346 14.64 14.51 -5.11
N HIS A 347 15.33 13.74 -4.26
CA HIS A 347 15.17 12.28 -4.19
C HIS A 347 13.80 11.84 -3.66
N GLU A 348 13.14 12.66 -2.84
CA GLU A 348 11.81 12.33 -2.31
C GLU A 348 10.80 12.32 -3.46
N VAL A 349 10.95 13.22 -4.43
CA VAL A 349 10.00 13.42 -5.53
C VAL A 349 9.79 12.14 -6.35
N SER A 350 10.86 11.44 -6.70
CA SER A 350 10.77 10.24 -7.54
C SER A 350 9.99 9.12 -6.88
N VAL A 351 10.07 9.03 -5.56
CA VAL A 351 9.41 7.95 -4.84
C VAL A 351 8.07 8.38 -4.27
N ALA A 352 7.88 9.67 -4.01
CA ALA A 352 6.62 10.21 -3.53
C ALA A 352 5.49 10.00 -4.55
N GLU A 353 5.70 10.28 -5.84
CA GLU A 353 4.64 10.04 -6.84
C GLU A 353 4.22 8.57 -6.89
N SER A 354 5.18 7.64 -6.86
CA SER A 354 4.88 6.20 -6.85
C SER A 354 4.22 5.76 -5.54
N LEU A 355 4.78 6.14 -4.39
CA LEU A 355 4.23 5.83 -3.07
C LEU A 355 2.77 6.31 -2.95
N ILE A 356 2.51 7.57 -3.28
CA ILE A 356 1.17 8.14 -3.21
C ILE A 356 0.25 7.50 -4.25
N GLY A 357 0.76 7.17 -5.45
CA GLY A 357 0.00 6.46 -6.47
C GLY A 357 -0.47 5.08 -6.01
N VAL A 358 0.41 4.32 -5.35
CA VAL A 358 0.14 2.99 -4.81
C VAL A 358 -0.88 3.04 -3.66
N ILE A 359 -0.60 3.82 -2.61
CA ILE A 359 -1.45 3.83 -1.41
C ILE A 359 -2.84 4.42 -1.66
N THR A 360 -3.01 5.22 -2.72
CA THR A 360 -4.31 5.77 -3.12
C THR A 360 -4.99 4.96 -4.23
N GLY A 361 -4.29 4.00 -4.85
CA GLY A 361 -4.77 3.27 -6.02
C GLY A 361 -5.08 4.21 -7.19
N SER A 362 -4.25 5.22 -7.47
CA SER A 362 -4.53 6.20 -8.52
C SER A 362 -4.06 5.78 -9.92
N MET A 363 -3.61 4.54 -10.07
CA MET A 363 -3.04 4.00 -11.31
C MET A 363 -4.13 3.35 -12.16
N ILE A 364 -3.98 3.36 -13.49
CA ILE A 364 -4.96 2.74 -14.38
C ILE A 364 -5.09 1.23 -14.14
N GLU A 365 -3.99 0.59 -13.74
CA GLU A 365 -3.86 -0.83 -13.43
C GLU A 365 -4.73 -1.23 -12.23
N THR A 366 -4.99 -0.29 -11.31
CA THR A 366 -5.85 -0.52 -10.14
C THR A 366 -7.32 -0.19 -10.39
N GLY A 367 -7.63 0.42 -11.54
CA GLY A 367 -8.96 0.97 -11.84
C GLY A 367 -9.37 2.12 -10.91
N GLY A 368 -8.48 2.64 -10.07
CA GLY A 368 -8.79 3.71 -9.12
C GLY A 368 -8.31 5.10 -9.54
N GLY A 369 -7.67 5.23 -10.70
CA GLY A 369 -7.27 6.53 -11.17
C GLY A 369 -6.77 6.61 -12.60
N PHE A 370 -6.03 7.68 -12.87
CA PHE A 370 -5.63 8.10 -14.21
C PHE A 370 -4.10 8.16 -14.40
N GLY A 371 -3.33 7.62 -13.46
CA GLY A 371 -1.88 7.45 -13.61
C GLY A 371 -1.57 6.40 -14.68
N VAL A 372 -1.05 6.85 -15.83
CA VAL A 372 -0.73 5.99 -17.00
C VAL A 372 0.76 5.66 -17.14
N PHE A 373 1.59 6.26 -16.30
CA PHE A 373 3.03 6.03 -16.21
C PHE A 373 3.35 5.68 -14.78
N GLN A 374 4.26 4.74 -14.58
CA GLN A 374 4.83 4.50 -13.26
C GLN A 374 5.37 5.82 -12.69
N GLY A 375 5.05 6.08 -11.43
CA GLY A 375 5.51 7.28 -10.73
C GLY A 375 7.04 7.38 -10.76
N GLY A 376 7.56 8.59 -10.62
CA GLY A 376 9.00 8.80 -10.51
C GLY A 376 9.78 8.88 -11.82
N VAL A 377 9.25 8.34 -12.92
CA VAL A 377 9.89 8.40 -14.25
C VAL A 377 9.95 9.83 -14.80
N GLN A 378 9.01 10.70 -14.41
CA GLN A 378 8.88 12.06 -14.95
C GLN A 378 9.36 13.16 -13.99
N THR A 379 10.40 12.89 -13.21
CA THR A 379 10.92 13.83 -12.19
C THR A 379 12.00 14.78 -12.67
N THR A 380 12.17 14.94 -13.98
CA THR A 380 13.16 15.87 -14.56
C THR A 380 13.04 17.29 -14.01
N SER A 381 11.82 17.74 -13.67
CA SER A 381 11.58 19.05 -13.08
C SER A 381 12.15 19.21 -11.66
N ALA A 382 12.31 18.12 -10.89
CA ALA A 382 12.97 18.15 -9.58
C ALA A 382 14.48 18.47 -9.69
N ARG A 383 15.08 18.26 -10.86
CA ARG A 383 16.48 18.65 -11.12
C ARG A 383 16.63 20.15 -11.35
N LEU A 384 15.54 20.90 -11.52
CA LEU A 384 15.55 22.35 -11.69
C LEU A 384 16.58 22.80 -12.76
N PRO A 385 16.48 22.34 -14.03
CA PRO A 385 17.54 22.48 -15.04
C PRO A 385 17.89 23.93 -15.40
N GLY A 386 17.08 24.91 -14.99
CA GLY A 386 17.36 26.33 -15.15
C GLY A 386 18.12 26.99 -13.99
N LEU A 387 18.45 26.23 -12.94
CA LEU A 387 19.19 26.70 -11.77
C LEU A 387 20.56 26.03 -11.72
N ASP A 388 21.58 26.81 -11.34
CA ASP A 388 22.88 26.26 -10.96
C ASP A 388 22.80 25.48 -9.62
N ASP A 389 23.88 24.79 -9.27
CA ASP A 389 23.89 23.91 -8.10
C ASP A 389 23.70 24.68 -6.78
N ALA A 390 24.18 25.91 -6.68
CA ALA A 390 24.04 26.75 -5.49
C ALA A 390 22.58 27.19 -5.30
N ALA A 391 21.95 27.74 -6.35
CA ALA A 391 20.55 28.13 -6.33
C ALA A 391 19.62 26.93 -6.11
N ARG A 392 19.96 25.76 -6.67
CA ARG A 392 19.24 24.50 -6.43
C ARG A 392 19.34 24.07 -4.97
N ALA A 393 20.52 24.14 -4.35
CA ALA A 393 20.69 23.83 -2.93
C ALA A 393 19.88 24.79 -2.03
N VAL A 394 19.87 26.09 -2.36
CA VAL A 394 19.05 27.09 -1.64
C VAL A 394 17.57 26.77 -1.75
N PHE A 395 17.07 26.47 -2.96
CA PHE A 395 15.66 26.10 -3.17
C PHE A 395 15.23 24.92 -2.29
N TRP A 396 16.01 23.84 -2.27
CA TRP A 396 15.67 22.65 -1.49
C TRP A 396 15.79 22.89 0.02
N LYS A 397 16.78 23.69 0.46
CA LYS A 397 16.88 24.13 1.85
C LYS A 397 15.66 24.96 2.28
N GLN A 398 15.14 25.82 1.41
CA GLN A 398 13.90 26.57 1.65
C GLN A 398 12.69 25.65 1.74
N CYS A 399 12.58 24.66 0.84
CA CYS A 399 11.50 23.67 0.90
C CYS A 399 11.53 22.87 2.21
N ASP A 400 12.70 22.39 2.62
CA ASP A 400 12.89 21.67 3.89
C ASP A 400 12.51 22.54 5.09
N HIS A 401 13.03 23.77 5.13
CA HIS A 401 12.72 24.71 6.20
C HIS A 401 11.22 25.00 6.31
N TRP A 402 10.58 25.29 5.18
CA TRP A 402 9.15 25.58 5.13
C TRP A 402 8.34 24.36 5.61
N ARG A 403 8.69 23.16 5.13
CA ARG A 403 8.03 21.90 5.53
C ARG A 403 8.10 21.69 7.03
N ASN A 404 9.28 21.85 7.61
CA ASN A 404 9.52 21.66 9.04
C ASN A 404 8.74 22.65 9.92
N GLN A 405 8.48 23.86 9.42
CA GLN A 405 7.79 24.92 10.17
C GLN A 405 6.26 24.92 9.99
N ASN A 406 5.78 24.56 8.80
CA ASN A 406 4.38 24.81 8.40
C ASN A 406 3.57 23.52 8.21
N THR A 407 4.17 22.35 8.44
CA THR A 407 3.51 21.05 8.32
C THR A 407 3.66 20.26 9.63
N PRO A 408 2.84 19.22 9.85
CA PRO A 408 2.96 18.39 11.05
C PRO A 408 4.14 17.40 11.02
N TYR A 409 5.06 17.54 10.06
CA TYR A 409 6.19 16.63 9.80
C TYR A 409 6.90 16.11 11.06
N ASN A 410 7.45 17.00 11.89
CA ASN A 410 8.21 16.59 13.07
C ASN A 410 7.35 15.86 14.11
N LYS A 411 6.10 16.30 14.31
CA LYS A 411 5.15 15.64 15.22
C LYS A 411 4.76 14.25 14.70
N ASN A 412 4.56 14.14 13.39
CA ASN A 412 4.19 12.90 12.74
C ASN A 412 5.34 11.88 12.74
N LEU A 413 6.59 12.33 12.56
CA LEU A 413 7.77 11.47 12.71
C LEU A 413 7.93 10.95 14.14
N ASP A 414 7.77 11.81 15.15
CA ASP A 414 7.84 11.39 16.56
C ASP A 414 6.72 10.38 16.90
N PHE A 415 5.51 10.58 16.35
CA PHE A 415 4.42 9.63 16.47
C PHE A 415 4.76 8.27 15.84
N ASP A 416 5.26 8.26 14.60
CA ASP A 416 5.61 7.01 13.91
C ASP A 416 6.75 6.27 14.63
N TYR A 417 7.77 7.00 15.07
CA TYR A 417 8.88 6.43 15.84
C TYR A 417 8.38 5.78 17.13
N LYS A 418 7.51 6.44 17.90
CA LYS A 418 6.92 5.85 19.11
C LYS A 418 6.13 4.58 18.81
N ARG A 419 5.34 4.57 17.73
CA ARG A 419 4.60 3.38 17.30
C ARG A 419 5.51 2.24 16.89
N MET A 420 6.61 2.53 16.19
CA MET A 420 7.62 1.54 15.84
C MET A 420 8.24 0.91 17.09
N MET A 421 8.66 1.73 18.06
CA MET A 421 9.21 1.23 19.32
C MET A 421 8.20 0.39 20.11
N GLU A 422 6.95 0.87 20.25
CA GLU A 422 5.86 0.10 20.90
C GLU A 422 5.64 -1.26 20.22
N THR A 423 5.80 -1.33 18.90
CA THR A 423 5.58 -2.57 18.16
C THR A 423 6.79 -3.50 18.25
N GLU A 424 8.00 -2.98 18.21
CA GLU A 424 9.24 -3.75 18.40
C GLU A 424 9.29 -4.41 19.79
N GLU A 425 8.81 -3.69 20.82
CA GLU A 425 8.67 -4.23 22.18
C GLU A 425 7.70 -5.43 22.27
N VAL A 426 6.67 -5.47 21.41
CA VAL A 426 5.68 -6.57 21.35
C VAL A 426 6.10 -7.68 20.39
N GLN A 427 6.76 -7.33 19.28
CA GLN A 427 7.19 -8.29 18.26
C GLN A 427 8.33 -9.16 18.76
N THR A 428 9.26 -8.61 19.53
CA THR A 428 10.40 -9.37 20.07
C THR A 428 9.95 -10.61 20.87
N PRO A 429 9.01 -10.51 21.84
CA PRO A 429 8.46 -11.69 22.50
C PRO A 429 7.72 -12.67 21.58
N ILE A 430 7.09 -12.19 20.50
CA ILE A 430 6.39 -13.06 19.54
C ILE A 430 7.40 -13.87 18.75
N ASP A 431 8.46 -13.23 18.24
CA ASP A 431 9.53 -13.91 17.50
C ASP A 431 10.25 -14.94 18.39
N GLU A 432 10.45 -14.62 19.68
CA GLU A 432 10.97 -15.58 20.67
C GLU A 432 10.05 -16.79 20.87
N LEU A 433 8.73 -16.57 20.93
CA LEU A 433 7.74 -17.65 21.05
C LEU A 433 7.60 -18.49 19.79
N ASP A 434 7.71 -17.89 18.59
CA ASP A 434 7.67 -18.61 17.33
C ASP A 434 8.90 -19.53 17.18
N LEU A 435 10.09 -19.05 17.59
CA LEU A 435 11.28 -19.90 17.66
C LEU A 435 11.14 -21.04 18.67
N GLU A 436 10.53 -20.79 19.83
CA GLU A 436 10.24 -21.85 20.82
C GLU A 436 9.23 -22.88 20.25
N LEU A 437 8.23 -22.42 19.49
CA LEU A 437 7.26 -23.29 18.83
C LEU A 437 7.92 -24.18 17.77
N GLU A 438 8.77 -23.61 16.90
CA GLU A 438 9.54 -24.37 15.91
C GLU A 438 10.44 -25.44 16.55
N GLU A 439 11.07 -25.12 17.69
CA GLU A 439 11.88 -26.09 18.45
C GLU A 439 11.02 -27.21 19.05
N LEU A 440 9.84 -26.89 19.59
CA LEU A 440 8.90 -27.86 20.12
C LEU A 440 8.32 -28.79 19.03
N GLU A 441 7.99 -28.26 17.85
CA GLU A 441 7.54 -29.06 16.70
C GLU A 441 8.61 -30.06 16.28
N LYS A 442 9.88 -29.63 16.22
CA LYS A 442 10.99 -30.53 15.93
C LYS A 442 11.14 -31.63 16.99
N ILE A 443 11.03 -31.30 18.27
CA ILE A 443 11.08 -32.30 19.36
C ILE A 443 9.92 -33.29 19.23
N TYR A 444 8.73 -32.81 18.89
CA TYR A 444 7.55 -33.66 18.69
C TYR A 444 7.73 -34.63 17.51
N ASP A 445 8.27 -34.15 16.39
CA ASP A 445 8.56 -34.98 15.22
C ASP A 445 9.62 -36.05 15.54
N GLU A 446 10.70 -35.69 16.24
CA GLU A 446 11.72 -36.64 16.72
C GLU A 446 11.11 -37.70 17.66
N GLN A 447 10.17 -37.32 18.53
CA GLN A 447 9.47 -38.27 19.39
C GLN A 447 8.54 -39.20 18.60
N CYS A 448 7.88 -38.69 17.55
CA CYS A 448 7.06 -39.51 16.67
C CYS A 448 7.91 -40.54 15.92
N GLU A 449 9.05 -40.13 15.36
CA GLU A 449 10.00 -41.05 14.71
C GLU A 449 10.52 -42.13 15.69
N GLN A 450 10.86 -41.74 16.92
CA GLN A 450 11.28 -42.68 17.97
C GLN A 450 10.16 -43.67 18.32
N LEU A 451 8.91 -43.19 18.44
CA LEU A 451 7.75 -44.04 18.72
C LEU A 451 7.49 -45.03 17.58
N GLU A 452 7.60 -44.61 16.34
CA GLU A 452 7.46 -45.48 15.16
C GLU A 452 8.58 -46.53 15.10
N ALA A 453 9.83 -46.12 15.39
CA ALA A 453 10.95 -47.04 15.48
C ALA A 453 10.74 -48.11 16.58
N LEU A 454 10.26 -47.70 17.76
CA LEU A 454 9.92 -48.61 18.86
C LEU A 454 8.78 -49.58 18.49
N LYS A 455 7.74 -49.08 17.80
CA LYS A 455 6.65 -49.93 17.28
C LYS A 455 7.17 -50.95 16.26
N ALA A 456 8.05 -50.54 15.35
CA ALA A 456 8.67 -51.42 14.36
C ALA A 456 9.56 -52.49 15.02
N GLU A 457 10.34 -52.12 16.04
CA GLU A 457 11.16 -53.06 16.81
C GLU A 457 10.27 -54.06 17.58
N ALA A 458 9.20 -53.60 18.21
CA ALA A 458 8.23 -54.45 18.89
C ALA A 458 7.55 -55.44 17.93
N LEU A 459 7.19 -54.99 16.71
CA LEU A 459 6.63 -55.85 15.67
C LEU A 459 7.64 -56.95 15.25
N LYS A 460 8.89 -56.57 14.99
CA LYS A 460 9.97 -57.50 14.64
C LYS A 460 10.22 -58.53 15.76
N MET A 461 10.20 -58.09 17.02
CA MET A 461 10.34 -58.99 18.17
C MET A 461 9.17 -59.99 18.26
N ASN A 462 7.95 -59.55 17.95
CA ASN A 462 6.78 -60.42 17.92
C ASN A 462 6.85 -61.45 16.78
N GLU A 463 7.32 -61.06 15.59
CA GLU A 463 7.58 -61.98 14.47
C GLU A 463 8.61 -63.06 14.83
N GLN A 464 9.70 -62.69 15.50
CA GLN A 464 10.72 -63.64 15.99
C GLN A 464 10.14 -64.64 16.99
N LYS A 465 9.29 -64.19 17.92
CA LYS A 465 8.60 -65.08 18.87
C LYS A 465 7.66 -66.04 18.15
N ARG A 466 6.90 -65.59 17.15
CA ARG A 466 6.04 -66.46 16.32
C ARG A 466 6.84 -67.51 15.55
N ALA A 467 7.99 -67.13 14.98
CA ALA A 467 8.89 -68.07 14.31
C ALA A 467 9.43 -69.15 15.27
N LEU A 468 9.78 -68.77 16.51
CA LEU A 468 10.23 -69.71 17.55
C LEU A 468 9.11 -70.68 17.98
N ILE A 469 7.88 -70.18 18.15
CA ILE A 469 6.68 -70.99 18.43
C ILE A 469 6.46 -72.01 17.30
N ALA A 470 6.50 -71.57 16.04
CA ALA A 470 6.34 -72.44 14.88
C ALA A 470 7.42 -73.53 14.81
N SER A 471 8.70 -73.18 15.03
CA SER A 471 9.80 -74.15 15.08
C SER A 471 9.65 -75.16 16.23
N THR A 472 9.15 -74.70 17.38
CA THR A 472 8.89 -75.58 18.54
C THR A 472 7.78 -76.57 18.23
N ARG A 473 6.68 -76.14 17.59
CA ARG A 473 5.61 -77.03 17.12
C ARG A 473 6.12 -78.09 16.14
N GLU A 474 6.93 -77.68 15.17
CA GLU A 474 7.52 -78.61 14.19
C GLU A 474 8.37 -79.68 14.89
N LYS A 475 9.23 -79.29 15.84
CA LYS A 475 10.04 -80.22 16.63
C LYS A 475 9.18 -81.18 17.46
N LEU A 476 8.11 -80.69 18.10
CA LEU A 476 7.17 -81.52 18.86
C LEU A 476 6.46 -82.54 17.95
N ASN A 477 6.01 -82.11 16.76
CA ASN A 477 5.39 -82.99 15.78
C ASN A 477 6.36 -84.08 15.29
N ASN A 478 7.60 -83.70 14.98
CA ASN A 478 8.64 -84.64 14.57
C ASN A 478 8.97 -85.63 15.70
N LEU A 479 9.02 -85.16 16.96
CA LEU A 479 9.26 -86.03 18.12
C LEU A 479 8.13 -87.04 18.31
N GLU A 480 6.88 -86.61 18.17
CA GLU A 480 5.71 -87.49 18.25
C GLU A 480 5.70 -88.54 17.13
N GLN A 481 5.98 -88.13 15.89
CA GLN A 481 6.03 -89.04 14.73
C GLN A 481 7.11 -90.12 14.87
N ASN A 482 8.25 -89.75 15.46
CA ASN A 482 9.38 -90.67 15.67
C ASN A 482 9.27 -91.47 16.98
N MET A 483 8.17 -91.31 17.74
CA MET A 483 8.01 -91.95 19.04
C MET A 483 7.60 -93.42 18.91
N THR A 484 8.42 -94.32 19.48
CA THR A 484 8.12 -95.76 19.50
C THR A 484 7.07 -96.11 20.58
N ASP A 485 6.42 -97.27 20.44
CA ASP A 485 5.34 -97.70 21.34
C ASP A 485 5.76 -97.87 22.81
N GLY A 486 7.06 -98.08 23.07
CA GLY A 486 7.63 -98.12 24.41
C GLY A 486 7.62 -96.75 25.10
N PHE A 487 7.94 -95.67 24.39
CA PHE A 487 7.90 -94.30 24.91
C PHE A 487 6.47 -93.79 25.12
N LYS A 488 5.53 -94.19 24.25
CA LYS A 488 4.10 -93.91 24.42
C LYS A 488 3.55 -94.52 25.72
N LYS A 489 3.95 -95.76 26.03
CA LYS A 489 3.59 -96.44 27.29
C LYS A 489 4.24 -95.81 28.53
N ALA A 490 5.33 -95.05 28.38
CA ALA A 490 6.05 -94.40 29.46
C ALA A 490 5.57 -92.96 29.78
N GLY A 491 4.46 -92.51 29.18
CA GLY A 491 3.87 -91.19 29.47
C GLY A 491 4.53 -90.00 28.76
N VAL A 492 5.45 -90.23 27.82
CA VAL A 492 6.12 -89.14 27.06
C VAL A 492 5.13 -88.38 26.17
N LEU A 493 4.04 -89.03 25.76
CA LEU A 493 2.96 -88.40 24.99
C LEU A 493 2.26 -87.29 25.78
N ASP A 494 2.05 -87.49 27.08
CA ASP A 494 1.40 -86.50 27.95
C ASP A 494 2.27 -85.24 28.11
N ILE A 495 3.60 -85.43 28.15
CA ILE A 495 4.57 -84.31 28.18
C ILE A 495 4.54 -83.53 26.86
N ILE A 496 4.49 -84.22 25.71
CA ILE A 496 4.38 -83.55 24.41
C ILE A 496 3.07 -82.77 24.30
N GLN A 497 1.96 -83.35 24.78
CA GLN A 497 0.66 -82.69 24.78
C GLN A 497 0.66 -81.43 25.65
N TYR A 498 1.23 -81.51 26.86
CA TYR A 498 1.40 -80.34 27.74
C TYR A 498 2.21 -79.23 27.06
N LEU A 499 3.32 -79.57 26.40
CA LEU A 499 4.16 -78.59 25.70
C LEU A 499 3.44 -77.94 24.51
N ARG A 500 2.54 -78.66 23.83
CA ARG A 500 1.68 -78.08 22.79
C ARG A 500 0.71 -77.06 23.37
N GLU A 501 0.03 -77.40 24.46
CA GLU A 501 -0.93 -76.49 25.12
C GLU A 501 -0.24 -75.21 25.61
N GLU A 502 0.96 -75.31 26.18
CA GLU A 502 1.75 -74.12 26.54
C GLU A 502 2.20 -73.30 25.32
N THR A 503 2.54 -73.96 24.22
CA THR A 503 2.93 -73.29 22.96
C THR A 503 1.73 -72.55 22.35
N ASP A 504 0.56 -73.17 22.35
CA ASP A 504 -0.70 -72.59 21.85
C ASP A 504 -1.18 -71.45 22.75
N ALA A 505 -1.06 -71.59 24.07
CA ALA A 505 -1.35 -70.53 25.02
C ALA A 505 -0.40 -69.33 24.86
N SER A 506 0.86 -69.57 24.48
CA SER A 506 1.84 -68.51 24.20
C SER A 506 1.55 -67.77 22.90
N GLU A 507 1.12 -68.47 21.85
CA GLU A 507 0.68 -67.85 20.60
C GLU A 507 -0.58 -67.01 20.81
N LYS A 508 -1.58 -67.55 21.52
CA LYS A 508 -2.81 -66.83 21.85
C LYS A 508 -2.51 -65.52 22.61
N ARG A 509 -1.58 -65.54 23.58
CA ARG A 509 -1.14 -64.33 24.31
C ARG A 509 -0.49 -63.29 23.37
N LEU A 510 0.22 -63.72 22.33
CA LEU A 510 0.79 -62.80 21.33
C LEU A 510 -0.30 -62.19 20.44
N ASP A 511 -1.31 -62.96 20.06
CA ASP A 511 -2.41 -62.47 19.22
C ASP A 511 -3.31 -61.48 19.98
N GLU A 512 -3.58 -61.74 21.26
CA GLU A 512 -4.33 -60.82 22.14
C GLU A 512 -3.56 -59.50 22.35
N ALA A 513 -2.22 -59.56 22.47
CA ALA A 513 -1.38 -58.36 22.56
C ALA A 513 -1.35 -57.53 21.25
N HIS A 514 -1.66 -58.14 20.11
CA HIS A 514 -1.73 -57.47 18.81
C HIS A 514 -3.12 -56.91 18.48
N GLY A 515 -4.17 -57.51 19.04
CA GLY A 515 -5.56 -57.06 18.85
C GLY A 515 -6.05 -55.99 19.83
N GLY A 516 -5.27 -55.69 20.88
CA GLY A 516 -5.61 -54.69 21.91
C GLY A 516 -4.81 -53.37 21.83
N ALA A 517 -3.87 -53.25 20.89
CA ALA A 517 -3.09 -52.05 20.60
C ALA A 517 -3.60 -51.40 19.31
#